data_AF-A0A9N8PK59-F1
#
_entry.id   AF-A0A9N8PK59-F1
#
_cell.length_a   1.000
_cell.length_b   1.000
_cell.length_c   1.000
_cell.angle_alpha   90.00
_cell.angle_beta   90.00
_cell.angle_gamma   90.00
#
_symmetry.space_group_name_H-M   'P 1'
#
loop_
_entity.id
_entity.type
_entity.pdbx_description
1 polymer ?
#
loop_
_entity_poly.entity_id
_entity_poly.type
_entity_poly.pdbx_seq_one_letter_code
_entity_poly.pdbx_strand_id
1 'polypeptide(L)' 'MVKEINHPTCGPIKLVNTPVKFSESTPGIRSPPPTLGQHTGEVLKELGYAETEVEELKRLAVVA' A
#
# COMPACT_ATOMS: atom_id res chain seq x y z
N MET A 1 -16.13 9.60 -11.43
CA MET A 1 -17.07 9.07 -10.40
C MET A 1 -16.32 8.93 -9.09
N VAL A 2 -16.91 9.28 -7.95
CA VAL A 2 -16.28 9.13 -6.63
C VAL A 2 -16.63 7.75 -6.07
N LYS A 3 -15.67 7.06 -5.44
CA LYS A 3 -15.85 5.80 -4.72
C LYS A 3 -15.48 5.97 -3.26
N GLU A 4 -16.14 5.21 -2.39
CA GLU A 4 -15.84 5.16 -0.96
C GLU A 4 -15.06 3.88 -0.64
N ILE A 5 -14.02 3.99 0.17
CA ILE A 5 -13.19 2.87 0.62
C ILE A 5 -12.82 3.05 2.08
N ASN A 6 -12.68 1.96 2.82
CA ASN A 6 -12.26 1.99 4.22
C ASN A 6 -10.73 2.00 4.32
N HIS A 7 -10.16 3.06 4.87
CA HIS A 7 -8.72 3.19 5.13
C HIS A 7 -8.40 2.65 6.54
N PRO A 8 -7.30 1.88 6.73
CA PRO A 8 -6.96 1.26 8.01
C PRO A 8 -6.90 2.25 9.18
N THR A 9 -6.40 3.46 8.94
CA THR A 9 -6.23 4.48 9.98
C THR A 9 -7.23 5.62 9.92
N CYS A 10 -7.81 5.91 8.75
CA CYS A 10 -8.64 7.09 8.54
C CYS A 10 -10.14 6.76 8.48
N GLY A 11 -10.51 5.47 8.49
CA GLY A 11 -11.88 5.03 8.31
C GLY A 11 -12.38 5.27 6.88
N PRO A 12 -13.69 5.51 6.67
CA PRO A 12 -14.25 5.67 5.33
C PRO A 12 -13.76 6.97 4.67
N ILE A 13 -13.13 6.84 3.51
CA ILE A 13 -12.63 7.96 2.70
C ILE A 13 -13.22 7.93 1.29
N LYS A 14 -13.37 9.10 0.68
CA LYS A 14 -13.85 9.29 -0.70
C LYS A 14 -12.68 9.53 -1.64
N LEU A 15 -12.56 8.71 -2.67
CA LEU A 15 -11.52 8.78 -3.69
C LEU A 15 -12.14 8.98 -5.08
N VAL A 16 -11.47 9.78 -5.91
CA VAL A 16 -11.85 9.90 -7.32
C VAL A 16 -11.45 8.60 -8.03
N ASN A 17 -12.42 7.91 -8.62
CA ASN A 17 -12.17 6.70 -9.40
C ASN A 17 -11.67 7.05 -10.81
N THR A 18 -11.09 6.07 -11.50
CA THR A 18 -10.57 6.20 -12.87
C THR A 18 -11.59 6.90 -13.79
N PRO A 19 -11.21 7.99 -14.47
CA PRO A 19 -12.15 8.78 -15.26
C PRO A 19 -12.49 8.15 -16.62
N VAL A 20 -11.64 7.23 -17.09
CA VAL A 20 -11.77 6.55 -18.40
C VAL A 20 -12.31 5.14 -18.20
N LYS A 21 -13.27 4.75 -19.05
CA LYS A 21 -13.74 3.37 -19.17
C LYS A 21 -13.00 2.71 -20.33
N PHE A 22 -12.54 1.48 -20.12
CA PHE A 22 -11.93 0.66 -21.15
C PHE A 22 -12.89 -0.44 -21.54
N SER A 23 -12.80 -0.92 -22.77
CA SER A 23 -13.65 -2.00 -23.30
C SER A 23 -13.31 -3.36 -22.69
N GLU A 24 -12.01 -3.64 -22.50
CA GLU A 24 -11.52 -4.94 -22.03
C GLU A 24 -11.00 -4.89 -20.58
N SER A 25 -10.34 -3.80 -20.20
CA SER A 25 -9.75 -3.64 -18.87
C SER A 25 -10.71 -2.95 -17.90
N THR A 26 -10.61 -3.28 -16.61
CA THR A 26 -11.43 -2.68 -15.55
C THR A 26 -10.56 -1.94 -14.53
N PRO A 27 -9.90 -0.84 -14.91
CA PRO A 27 -9.07 -0.08 -13.98
C PRO A 27 -9.94 0.57 -12.90
N GLY A 28 -9.44 0.55 -11.68
CA GLY A 28 -10.11 1.16 -10.54
C GLY A 28 -9.25 1.07 -9.29
N ILE A 29 -9.79 1.62 -8.20
CA ILE A 29 -9.17 1.54 -6.88
C ILE A 29 -9.18 0.07 -6.42
N ARG A 30 -8.00 -0.48 -6.16
CA ARG A 30 -7.80 -1.89 -5.73
C ARG A 30 -7.65 -2.03 -4.22
N SER A 31 -7.04 -1.05 -3.58
CA SER A 31 -6.77 -1.01 -2.16
C SER A 31 -6.80 0.44 -1.66
N PRO A 32 -6.99 0.68 -0.36
CA PRO A 32 -6.77 2.00 0.22
C PRO A 32 -5.28 2.39 0.09
N PRO A 33 -4.95 3.69 0.14
CA PRO A 33 -3.58 4.14 0.28
C PRO A 33 -2.85 3.39 1.41
N PRO A 34 -1.58 3.00 1.22
CA PRO A 34 -0.83 2.34 2.27
C PRO A 34 -0.45 3.33 3.38
N THR A 35 -0.33 2.83 4.62
CA THR A 35 0.29 3.58 5.71
C THR A 35 1.81 3.66 5.54
N LEU A 36 2.45 4.58 6.27
CA LEU A 36 3.91 4.63 6.33
C LEU A 36 4.46 3.26 6.72
N GLY A 37 5.38 2.72 5.92
CA GLY A 37 6.03 1.44 6.16
C GLY A 37 5.17 0.18 6.01
N GLN A 38 3.90 0.29 5.57
CA GLN A 38 2.95 -0.85 5.57
C GLN A 38 3.49 -2.11 4.85
N HIS A 39 4.22 -1.92 3.75
CA HIS A 39 4.77 -3.02 2.95
C HIS A 39 6.31 -3.10 3.02
N THR A 40 6.97 -2.39 3.94
CA THR A 40 8.45 -2.40 4.05
C THR A 40 8.97 -3.83 4.21
N GLY A 41 8.44 -4.59 5.17
CA GLY A 41 8.88 -5.95 5.44
C GLY A 41 8.59 -6.92 4.29
N GLU A 42 7.42 -6.78 3.65
CA GLU A 42 7.02 -7.61 2.50
C GLU A 42 8.00 -7.42 1.33
N VAL A 43 8.27 -6.17 0.94
CA VAL A 43 9.19 -5.84 -0.16
C VAL A 43 10.62 -6.27 0.16
N LEU A 44 11.11 -6.02 1.38
CA LEU A 44 12.47 -6.44 1.76
C LEU A 44 12.62 -7.96 1.72
N LYS A 45 11.60 -8.70 2.16
CA LYS A 45 11.59 -10.16 2.08
C LYS A 45 11.58 -10.67 0.63
N GLU A 46 10.80 -10.04 -0.25
CA GLU A 46 10.80 -10.36 -1.69
C GLU A 46 12.17 -10.11 -2.34
N LEU A 47 12.92 -9.11 -1.84
CA LEU A 47 14.28 -8.83 -2.27
C LEU A 47 15.34 -9.78 -1.68
N GLY A 48 14.93 -10.71 -0.80
CA GLY A 48 15.81 -11.75 -0.25
C GLY A 48 16.46 -11.42 1.09
N TYR A 49 16.05 -10.34 1.76
CA TYR A 49 16.52 -10.04 3.11
C TYR A 49 15.97 -11.05 4.13
N ALA A 50 16.82 -11.50 5.04
CA ALA A 50 16.40 -12.31 6.17
C ALA A 50 15.64 -11.43 7.18
N GLU A 51 14.71 -12.04 7.94
CA GLU A 51 13.93 -11.34 8.97
C GLU A 51 14.83 -10.60 9.98
N THR A 52 15.97 -11.20 10.33
CA THR A 52 16.95 -10.58 11.24
C THR A 52 17.59 -9.32 10.68
N GLU A 53 17.78 -9.24 9.36
CA GLU A 53 18.35 -8.07 8.70
C GLU A 53 17.31 -6.94 8.63
N VAL A 54 16.04 -7.28 8.34
CA VAL A 54 14.93 -6.33 8.34
C VAL A 54 14.74 -5.69 9.72
N GLU A 55 14.79 -6.49 10.78
CA GLU A 55 14.68 -5.99 12.15
C GLU A 55 15.87 -5.11 12.56
N GLU A 56 17.07 -5.41 12.08
CA GLU A 56 18.24 -4.54 12.28
C GLU A 56 18.07 -3.19 11.56
N LEU A 57 17.60 -3.20 10.31
CA LEU A 57 17.34 -1.97 9.55
C LEU A 57 16.29 -1.08 10.23
N LYS A 58 15.25 -1.68 10.82
CA LYS A 58 14.25 -0.95 11.62
C LYS A 58 14.88 -0.35 12.88
N ARG A 59 15.68 -1.13 13.61
CA ARG A 59 16.38 -0.68 14.83
C ARG A 59 17.34 0.48 14.55
N LEU A 60 18.03 0.46 13.40
CA LEU A 60 18.91 1.53 12.95
C LEU A 60 18.14 2.74 12.36
N ALA A 61 16.81 2.69 12.32
CA ALA A 61 15.94 3.71 11.73
C ALA A 61 16.24 4.00 10.24
N VAL A 62 16.79 3.02 9.51
CA VAL A 62 17.02 3.09 8.07
C VAL A 62 15.71 2.89 7.30
N VAL A 63 14.83 2.05 7.83
CA VAL A 63 13.49 1.78 7.31
C VAL A 63 12.44 1.92 8.41
N ALA A 64 11.20 2.22 8.01
CA ALA A 64 10.04 2.34 8.89
C ALA A 64 9.32 1.00 9.09
#